data_AF-A0A6B3CRV9-F1
#
_entry.id   AF-A0A6B3CRV9-F1
#
_cell.length_a   1.000
_cell.length_b   1.000
_cell.length_c   1.000
_cell.angle_alpha   90.00
_cell.angle_beta   90.00
_cell.angle_gamma   90.00
#
_symmetry.space_group_name_H-M   'P 1'
#
loop_
_entity.id
_entity.type
_entity.pdbx_description
1 polymer ?
#
loop_
_entity_poly.entity_id
_entity_poly.type
_entity_poly.pdbx_seq_one_letter_code
_entity_poly.pdbx_strand_id
1 'polypeptide(L)'
;DESIWTFEGPAVVCESQEEAVQKILTQQVKEGDVVVIRYEGPKGGPGMQEMLYPTSYLKGRGLGKTCALVTDGRFSGGTSGLSIGHASPEAAA
;
A
#
# COMPACT_ATOMS: atom_id res chain seq x y z
N ASP A 1 -4.59 9.17 -14.77
CA ASP A 1 -6.05 9.18 -14.86
C ASP A 1 -6.52 10.27 -13.92
N GLU A 2 -7.20 11.29 -14.42
CA GLU A 2 -7.63 12.44 -13.60
C GLU A 2 -8.76 12.05 -12.65
N SER A 3 -9.49 10.97 -12.94
CA SER A 3 -10.60 10.47 -12.10
C SER A 3 -10.17 9.99 -10.72
N ILE A 4 -8.85 9.81 -10.48
CA ILE A 4 -8.28 9.34 -9.21
C ILE A 4 -7.40 10.39 -8.54
N TRP A 5 -7.42 11.66 -8.97
CA TRP A 5 -6.67 12.73 -8.29
C TRP A 5 -7.10 12.94 -6.84
N THR A 6 -8.39 12.70 -6.56
CA THR A 6 -8.95 12.69 -5.21
C THR A 6 -9.46 11.29 -4.91
N PHE A 7 -9.04 10.76 -3.77
CA PHE A 7 -9.50 9.47 -3.27
C PHE A 7 -9.66 9.55 -1.76
N GLU A 8 -10.78 9.07 -1.25
CA GLU A 8 -11.10 9.01 0.17
C GLU A 8 -11.74 7.66 0.47
N GLY A 9 -11.37 7.08 1.61
CA GLY A 9 -11.87 5.78 2.02
C GLY A 9 -11.39 5.37 3.41
N PRO A 10 -11.95 4.29 3.97
CA PRO A 10 -11.53 3.78 5.25
C PRO A 10 -10.09 3.25 5.19
N ALA A 11 -9.32 3.51 6.26
CA ALA A 11 -7.95 3.05 6.37
C ALA A 11 -7.88 1.58 6.79
N VAL A 12 -7.20 0.75 6.01
CA VAL A 12 -6.77 -0.60 6.39
C VAL A 12 -5.28 -0.54 6.74
N VAL A 13 -5.00 -0.38 8.02
CA VAL A 13 -3.62 -0.27 8.53
C VAL A 13 -2.98 -1.65 8.63
N CYS A 14 -1.75 -1.78 8.15
CA CYS A 14 -0.91 -2.96 8.16
C CYS A 14 0.48 -2.57 8.68
N GLU A 15 1.06 -3.41 9.52
CA GLU A 15 2.37 -3.19 10.16
C GLU A 15 3.54 -3.80 9.37
N SER A 16 3.25 -4.50 8.28
CA SER A 16 4.24 -5.00 7.34
C SER A 16 3.64 -5.31 5.97
N GLN A 17 4.50 -5.49 4.98
CA GLN A 17 4.12 -5.99 3.66
C GLN A 17 3.36 -7.33 3.75
N GLU A 18 3.81 -8.26 4.58
CA GLU A 18 3.20 -9.59 4.73
C GLU A 18 1.76 -9.48 5.24
N GLU A 19 1.50 -8.60 6.21
CA GLU A 19 0.13 -8.38 6.70
C GLU A 19 -0.76 -7.79 5.60
N ALA A 20 -0.25 -6.82 4.83
CA ALA A 20 -0.97 -6.24 3.71
C ALA A 20 -1.32 -7.29 2.65
N VAL A 21 -0.35 -8.14 2.29
CA VAL A 21 -0.55 -9.27 1.38
C VAL A 21 -1.63 -10.21 1.92
N GLN A 22 -1.56 -10.59 3.19
CA GLN A 22 -2.57 -11.45 3.81
C GLN A 22 -3.97 -10.84 3.76
N LYS A 23 -4.12 -9.56 4.13
CA LYS A 23 -5.42 -8.87 4.10
C LYS A 23 -5.99 -8.75 2.69
N ILE A 24 -5.16 -8.50 1.68
CA ILE A 24 -5.58 -8.47 0.27
C ILE A 24 -6.06 -9.85 -0.19
N LEU A 25 -5.27 -10.90 0.05
CA LEU A 25 -5.58 -12.26 -0.40
C LEU A 25 -6.78 -12.88 0.33
N THR A 26 -6.97 -12.54 1.61
CA THR A 26 -8.09 -12.99 2.43
C THR A 26 -9.35 -12.12 2.30
N GLN A 27 -9.37 -11.18 1.35
CA GLN A 27 -10.53 -10.32 1.03
C GLN A 27 -10.97 -9.39 2.17
N GLN A 28 -10.04 -9.06 3.07
CA GLN A 28 -10.28 -8.06 4.11
C GLN A 28 -10.17 -6.64 3.55
N VAL A 29 -9.35 -6.46 2.50
CA VAL A 29 -9.32 -5.24 1.68
C VAL A 29 -10.47 -5.28 0.67
N LYS A 30 -11.26 -4.21 0.64
CA LYS A 30 -12.45 -4.01 -0.17
C LYS A 30 -12.30 -2.80 -1.08
N GLU A 31 -13.19 -2.74 -2.08
CA GLU A 31 -13.30 -1.57 -2.94
C GLU A 31 -13.52 -0.29 -2.13
N GLY A 32 -12.76 0.76 -2.43
CA GLY A 32 -12.78 2.03 -1.70
C GLY A 32 -11.75 2.13 -0.57
N ASP A 33 -11.10 1.04 -0.16
CA ASP A 33 -10.16 1.08 0.97
C ASP A 33 -8.85 1.82 0.64
N VAL A 34 -8.28 2.46 1.66
CA VAL A 34 -6.90 2.98 1.67
C VAL A 34 -6.04 2.04 2.51
N VAL A 35 -5.20 1.24 1.86
CA VAL A 35 -4.29 0.31 2.54
C VAL A 35 -3.02 1.04 2.94
N VAL A 36 -2.80 1.19 4.24
CA VAL A 36 -1.62 1.87 4.81
C VAL A 36 -0.66 0.82 5.34
N ILE A 37 0.52 0.72 4.74
CA ILE A 37 1.58 -0.22 5.12
C ILE A 37 2.69 0.58 5.79
N ARG A 38 2.79 0.50 7.12
CA ARG A 38 3.77 1.26 7.90
C ARG A 38 4.85 0.35 8.48
N TYR A 39 5.90 0.96 9.03
CA TYR A 39 7.10 0.27 9.49
C TYR A 39 7.91 -0.38 8.37
N GLU A 40 7.79 0.11 7.14
CA GLU A 40 8.59 -0.32 5.99
C GLU A 40 9.64 0.73 5.58
N GLY A 41 9.76 1.80 6.36
CA GLY A 41 10.74 2.87 6.18
C GLY A 41 12.19 2.46 6.50
N PRO A 42 13.16 3.40 6.39
CA PRO A 42 14.58 3.12 6.58
C PRO A 42 14.94 2.47 7.92
N LYS A 43 14.27 2.82 9.02
CA LYS A 43 14.47 2.21 10.34
C LYS A 43 13.51 1.06 10.61
N GLY A 44 12.24 1.21 10.24
CA GLY A 44 11.19 0.22 10.54
C GLY A 44 11.42 -1.12 9.83
N GLY A 45 11.65 -1.08 8.52
CA GLY A 45 11.80 -2.26 7.66
C GLY A 45 13.23 -2.82 7.58
N PRO A 46 14.18 -2.22 8.31
CA PRO A 46 15.49 -1.74 7.85
C PRO A 46 15.75 -1.61 6.33
N GLY A 47 16.29 -0.46 5.94
CA GLY A 47 16.81 -0.24 4.59
C GLY A 47 15.75 0.02 3.52
N MET A 48 14.50 0.24 3.94
CA MET A 48 13.39 0.66 3.08
C MET A 48 13.20 -0.29 1.89
N GLN A 49 12.77 -1.53 2.15
CA GLN A 49 12.69 -2.56 1.11
C GLN A 49 11.68 -2.22 0.00
N GLU A 50 11.93 -2.75 -1.20
CA GLU A 50 11.02 -2.55 -2.33
C GLU A 50 9.87 -3.55 -2.29
N MET A 51 8.65 -3.02 -2.20
CA MET A 51 7.44 -3.82 -2.16
C MET A 51 6.82 -4.01 -3.55
N LEU A 52 6.81 -5.25 -4.03
CA LEU A 52 6.15 -5.64 -5.28
C LEU A 52 4.82 -6.35 -5.04
N TYR A 53 4.67 -7.07 -3.92
CA TYR A 53 3.55 -7.98 -3.73
C TYR A 53 2.21 -7.28 -3.46
N PRO A 54 2.11 -6.26 -2.57
CA PRO A 54 0.85 -5.59 -2.31
C PRO A 54 0.23 -5.00 -3.59
N THR A 55 1.03 -4.33 -4.42
CA THR A 55 0.57 -3.72 -5.67
C THR A 55 0.12 -4.77 -6.67
N SER A 56 0.89 -5.86 -6.81
CA SER A 56 0.58 -6.97 -7.73
C SER A 56 -0.71 -7.70 -7.35
N TYR A 57 -0.91 -7.99 -6.06
CA TYR A 57 -2.09 -8.70 -5.60
C TYR A 57 -3.33 -7.81 -5.59
N LEU A 58 -3.21 -6.53 -5.24
CA LEU A 58 -4.33 -5.59 -5.33
C LEU A 58 -4.82 -5.48 -6.78
N LYS A 59 -3.90 -5.40 -7.75
CA LYS A 59 -4.22 -5.44 -9.18
C LYS A 59 -4.86 -6.77 -9.59
N GLY A 60 -4.29 -7.90 -9.18
CA GLY A 60 -4.81 -9.24 -9.49
C GLY A 60 -6.23 -9.49 -8.96
N ARG A 61 -6.60 -8.81 -7.87
CA ARG A 61 -7.95 -8.81 -7.28
C ARG A 61 -8.92 -7.84 -7.98
N GLY A 62 -8.48 -7.10 -9.00
CA GLY A 62 -9.28 -6.08 -9.68
C GLY A 62 -9.43 -4.76 -8.89
N LEU A 63 -8.74 -4.62 -7.75
CA LEU A 63 -8.85 -3.47 -6.85
C LEU A 63 -7.84 -2.34 -7.17
N GLY A 64 -6.96 -2.55 -8.14
CA GLY A 64 -5.88 -1.60 -8.44
C GLY A 64 -6.32 -0.21 -8.90
N LYS A 65 -7.57 0.00 -9.32
CA LYS A 65 -8.12 1.33 -9.67
C LYS A 65 -9.06 1.91 -8.62
N THR A 66 -9.48 1.09 -7.66
CA THR A 66 -10.55 1.42 -6.72
C THR A 66 -10.10 1.38 -5.27
N CYS A 67 -8.82 1.10 -5.02
CA CYS A 67 -8.15 1.20 -3.73
C CYS A 67 -6.88 2.05 -3.88
N ALA A 68 -6.41 2.60 -2.76
CA ALA A 68 -5.12 3.27 -2.67
C ALA A 68 -4.15 2.48 -1.78
N LEU A 69 -2.85 2.58 -2.09
CA LEU A 69 -1.75 2.07 -1.28
C LEU A 69 -0.90 3.24 -0.78
N VAL A 70 -0.60 3.25 0.51
CA VAL A 70 0.26 4.26 1.13
C VAL A 70 1.30 3.56 2.01
N THR A 71 2.55 4.01 1.96
CA THR A 71 3.62 3.46 2.80
C THR A 71 4.71 4.48 3.13
N ASP A 72 5.34 4.29 4.29
CA ASP A 72 6.62 4.91 4.64
C ASP A 72 7.84 4.22 4.00
N GLY A 73 7.64 3.04 3.41
CA GLY A 73 8.59 2.32 2.56
C GLY A 73 8.54 2.73 1.08
N ARG A 74 8.88 1.81 0.17
CA ARG A 74 8.85 2.06 -1.29
C ARG A 74 8.15 0.95 -2.07
N PHE A 75 7.42 1.32 -3.12
CA PHE A 75 6.81 0.37 -4.06
C PHE A 75 7.67 0.19 -5.31
N SER A 76 7.55 -0.96 -5.97
CA SER A 76 8.29 -1.24 -7.21
C SER A 76 7.73 -0.52 -8.44
N GLY A 77 8.55 -0.34 -9.48
CA GLY A 77 8.16 0.37 -10.71
C GLY A 77 7.03 -0.27 -11.53
N GLY A 78 6.59 -1.49 -11.20
CA GLY A 78 5.46 -2.19 -11.85
C GLY A 78 4.08 -1.78 -11.33
N THR A 79 4.03 -0.72 -10.52
CA THR A 79 2.84 -0.32 -9.76
C THR A 79 1.77 0.31 -10.64
N SER A 80 0.50 0.02 -10.33
CA SER A 80 -0.68 0.57 -10.99
C SER A 80 -1.68 1.08 -9.96
N GLY A 81 -2.39 2.16 -10.27
CA GLY A 81 -3.31 2.79 -9.34
C GLY A 81 -2.68 3.89 -8.51
N LEU A 82 -3.31 4.23 -7.39
CA LEU A 82 -2.76 5.15 -6.40
C LEU A 82 -1.82 4.40 -5.48
N SER A 83 -0.53 4.64 -5.61
CA SER A 83 0.48 4.02 -4.76
C SER A 83 1.52 5.04 -4.38
N ILE A 84 1.47 5.44 -3.12
CA ILE A 84 2.23 6.54 -2.55
C ILE A 84 3.24 5.93 -1.59
N GLY A 85 4.53 6.03 -1.93
CA GLY A 85 5.62 5.63 -1.06
C GLY A 85 6.31 6.84 -0.40
N HIS A 86 7.32 6.54 0.40
CA HIS A 86 8.22 7.51 1.02
C HIS A 86 7.52 8.50 1.96
N ALA A 87 6.38 8.11 2.55
CA ALA A 87 5.74 8.90 3.57
C ALA A 87 6.73 9.20 4.71
N SER A 88 6.84 10.48 5.07
CA SER A 88 7.81 10.97 6.04
C SER A 88 7.13 11.93 7.03
N PRO A 89 7.48 11.89 8.34
CA PRO A 89 8.40 10.94 8.97
C PRO A 89 7.89 9.49 8.92
N GLU A 90 8.81 8.51 8.91
CA GLU A 90 8.45 7.09 8.95
C GLU A 90 7.80 6.71 10.29
N ALA A 91 7.07 5.59 10.36
CA ALA A 91 6.37 5.20 11.58
C ALA A 91 7.29 4.79 12.74
N ALA A 92 8.55 4.43 12.45
CA ALA A 92 9.58 4.10 13.44
C ALA A 92 10.43 5.33 13.88
N ALA A 93 10.05 6.54 13.47
CA ALA A 93 10.82 7.76 13.73
C ALA A 93 10.82 8.18 15.21
#